data_AF-A0A330M2Q1-F1
#
_entry.id   AF-A0A330M2Q1-F1
#
_cell.length_a   1.000
_cell.length_b   1.000
_cell.length_c   1.000
_cell.angle_alpha   90.00
_cell.angle_beta   90.00
_cell.angle_gamma   90.00
#
_symmetry.space_group_name_H-M   'P 1'
#
loop_
_entity.id
_entity.type
_entity.pdbx_description
1 polymer ?
#
loop_
_entity_poly.entity_id
_entity_poly.type
_entity_poly.pdbx_seq_one_letter_code
_entity_poly.pdbx_strand_id
1 'polypeptide(L)'
;MGNERKDMPKGLMFSAKDYLQLVDDTGRIVRADKRGSMSQESVDILNRLNIPPENWIKLTTEFTTIFKGPVGNTQELTVYCEHLERKRRQGAANCHRWLDSA
;
A
#
# COMPACT_ATOMS: atom_id res chain seq x y z
N MET A 1 -8.84 -13.72 14.00
CA MET A 1 -8.94 -13.02 15.30
C MET A 1 -8.04 -13.73 16.30
N GLY A 2 -6.98 -13.09 16.79
CA GLY A 2 -6.15 -13.66 17.86
C GLY A 2 -4.66 -13.67 17.56
N ASN A 3 -4.00 -12.52 17.73
CA ASN A 3 -2.55 -12.42 17.96
C ASN A 3 -2.21 -11.10 18.67
N GLU A 4 -3.07 -10.64 19.57
CA GLU A 4 -2.80 -9.46 20.40
C GLU A 4 -1.90 -9.87 21.57
N ARG A 5 -0.64 -9.40 21.55
CA ARG A 5 0.30 -9.53 22.67
C ARG A 5 0.20 -8.27 23.55
N LYS A 6 0.33 -8.44 24.88
CA LYS A 6 0.24 -7.36 25.88
C LYS A 6 1.19 -6.17 25.62
N ASP A 7 2.30 -6.41 24.92
CA ASP A 7 3.30 -5.40 24.54
C ASP A 7 3.40 -5.28 23.02
N MET A 8 2.29 -4.93 22.36
CA MET A 8 2.35 -4.66 20.92
C MET A 8 3.16 -3.37 20.69
N PRO A 9 4.28 -3.43 19.94
CA PRO A 9 5.05 -2.22 19.65
C PRO A 9 4.17 -1.25 18.85
N LYS A 10 4.22 0.04 19.19
CA LYS A 10 3.58 1.09 18.40
C LYS A 10 4.21 1.10 17.00
N GLY A 11 3.50 0.58 16.01
CA GLY A 11 3.97 0.54 14.63
C GLY A 11 3.32 -0.56 13.83
N LEU A 12 3.67 -0.62 12.55
CA LEU A 12 3.25 -1.68 11.65
C LEU A 12 3.88 -3.00 12.11
N MET A 13 3.06 -4.03 12.36
CA MET A 13 3.54 -5.38 12.66
C MET A 13 4.06 -6.04 11.37
N PHE A 14 5.22 -5.58 10.89
CA PHE A 14 5.80 -5.97 9.62
C PHE A 14 7.30 -6.23 9.79
N SER A 15 7.69 -7.50 9.68
CA SER A 15 9.06 -7.93 9.91
C SER A 15 9.94 -7.62 8.70
N ALA A 16 11.26 -7.50 8.91
CA ALA A 16 12.20 -7.36 7.79
C ALA A 16 12.13 -8.56 6.83
N LYS A 17 11.84 -9.76 7.35
CA LYS A 17 11.64 -10.96 6.53
C LYS A 17 10.39 -10.82 5.66
N ASP A 18 9.28 -10.36 6.23
CA ASP A 18 8.02 -10.15 5.50
C ASP A 18 8.24 -9.11 4.38
N TYR A 19 9.00 -8.04 4.66
CA TYR A 19 9.38 -7.05 3.66
C TYR A 19 10.19 -7.64 2.51
N LEU A 20 11.27 -8.37 2.80
CA LEU A 20 12.11 -8.98 1.77
C LEU A 20 11.34 -9.99 0.92
N GLN A 21 10.46 -10.79 1.53
CA GLN A 21 9.60 -11.72 0.81
C GLN A 21 8.67 -10.99 -0.17
N LEU A 22 7.97 -9.96 0.32
CA LEU A 22 7.05 -9.18 -0.49
C LEU A 22 7.77 -8.46 -1.64
N VAL A 23 8.98 -7.93 -1.39
CA VAL A 23 9.81 -7.28 -2.41
C VAL A 23 10.29 -8.27 -3.46
N ASP A 24 10.77 -9.45 -3.07
CA ASP A 24 11.25 -10.47 -4.02
C ASP A 24 10.11 -10.94 -4.93
N ASP A 25 8.94 -11.26 -4.37
CA ASP A 25 7.79 -11.67 -5.16
C ASP A 25 7.26 -10.55 -6.06
N THR A 26 7.24 -9.31 -5.57
CA THR A 26 6.89 -8.15 -6.39
C THR A 26 7.87 -8.01 -7.56
N GLY A 27 9.17 -8.10 -7.31
CA GLY A 27 10.20 -8.03 -8.36
C GLY A 27 10.06 -9.14 -9.40
N ARG A 28 9.69 -10.36 -8.98
CA ARG A 28 9.38 -11.46 -9.89
C ARG A 28 8.16 -11.17 -10.75
N ILE A 29 7.07 -10.61 -10.20
CA ILE A 29 5.86 -10.25 -10.95
C ILE A 29 6.14 -9.16 -12.00
N VAL A 30 6.94 -8.15 -11.65
CA VAL A 30 7.24 -7.01 -12.54
C VAL A 30 8.12 -7.42 -13.71
N ARG A 31 8.96 -8.45 -13.55
CA ARG A 31 9.86 -8.91 -14.59
C ARG A 31 9.11 -9.57 -15.75
N ALA A 32 9.16 -8.95 -16.92
CA ALA A 32 8.50 -9.42 -18.14
C ALA A 32 8.92 -10.83 -18.60
N ASP A 33 10.13 -11.27 -18.22
CA ASP A 33 10.68 -12.59 -18.57
C ASP A 33 10.25 -13.72 -17.61
N LYS A 34 9.64 -13.38 -16.47
CA LYS A 34 9.10 -14.34 -15.51
C LYS A 34 7.73 -13.87 -15.04
N ARG A 35 6.66 -14.32 -15.69
CA ARG A 35 5.32 -14.21 -15.11
C ARG A 35 5.23 -15.10 -13.87
N GLY A 36 5.65 -14.57 -12.72
CA GLY A 36 5.43 -15.19 -11.42
C GLY A 36 4.02 -14.89 -10.90
N SER A 37 3.43 -15.81 -10.15
CA SER A 37 2.29 -15.52 -9.27
C SER A 37 2.82 -14.98 -7.94
N MET A 38 2.02 -14.17 -7.26
CA MET A 38 2.29 -13.85 -5.86
C MET A 38 2.24 -15.13 -5.03
N SER A 39 3.19 -15.33 -4.13
CA SER A 39 3.16 -16.45 -3.19
C SER A 39 2.00 -16.29 -2.20
N GLN A 40 1.56 -17.39 -1.59
CA GLN A 40 0.52 -17.33 -0.56
C GLN A 40 1.01 -16.52 0.64
N GLU A 41 2.30 -16.60 0.98
CA GLU A 41 2.92 -15.83 2.04
C GLU A 41 2.83 -14.33 1.78
N SER A 42 3.09 -13.88 0.55
CA SER A 42 2.95 -12.48 0.17
C SER A 42 1.49 -12.01 0.18
N VAL A 43 0.56 -12.86 -0.25
CA VAL A 43 -0.88 -12.57 -0.13
C VAL A 43 -1.30 -12.42 1.34
N ASP A 44 -0.83 -13.29 2.23
CA ASP A 44 -1.14 -13.24 3.66
C ASP A 44 -0.55 -11.99 4.33
N ILE A 45 0.65 -11.59 3.92
CA ILE A 45 1.27 -10.32 4.33
C ILE A 45 0.38 -9.14 3.91
N LEU A 46 -0.04 -9.09 2.65
CA LEU A 46 -0.87 -8.00 2.14
C LEU A 46 -2.25 -7.94 2.80
N ASN A 47 -2.86 -9.11 3.06
CA ASN A 47 -4.11 -9.21 3.82
C ASN A 47 -3.96 -8.65 5.25
N ARG A 48 -2.85 -8.95 5.94
CA ARG A 48 -2.56 -8.38 7.27
C ARG A 48 -2.39 -6.85 7.23
N LEU A 49 -1.90 -6.32 6.12
CA LEU A 49 -1.74 -4.88 5.89
C LEU A 49 -3.02 -4.20 5.38
N ASN A 50 -4.10 -4.96 5.17
CA ASN A 50 -5.34 -4.53 4.52
C ASN A 50 -5.11 -3.92 3.11
N ILE A 51 -4.24 -4.54 2.32
CA ILE A 51 -3.93 -4.12 0.96
C ILE A 51 -4.32 -5.25 0.00
N PRO A 52 -5.27 -5.02 -0.92
CA PRO A 52 -5.59 -6.01 -1.95
C PRO A 52 -4.37 -6.28 -2.87
N PRO A 53 -4.07 -7.54 -3.22
CA PRO A 53 -2.96 -7.88 -4.09
C PRO A 53 -2.95 -7.14 -5.43
N GLU A 54 -4.11 -6.94 -6.04
CA GLU A 54 -4.26 -6.20 -7.29
C GLU A 54 -3.91 -4.72 -7.13
N ASN A 55 -4.29 -4.12 -6.00
CA ASN A 55 -3.93 -2.74 -5.68
C ASN A 55 -2.42 -2.66 -5.45
N TRP A 56 -1.83 -3.61 -4.72
CA TRP A 56 -0.38 -3.66 -4.49
C TRP A 56 0.42 -3.71 -5.80
N ILE A 57 0.06 -4.61 -6.72
CA ILE A 57 0.77 -4.74 -8.00
C ILE A 57 0.68 -3.43 -8.79
N LYS A 58 -0.50 -2.84 -8.85
CA LYS A 58 -0.71 -1.59 -9.59
C LYS A 58 0.04 -0.42 -8.96
N LEU A 59 -0.01 -0.30 -7.63
CA LEU A 59 0.70 0.73 -6.88
C LEU A 59 2.21 0.60 -7.03
N THR A 60 2.77 -0.60 -6.93
CA THR A 60 4.22 -0.82 -7.00
C THR A 60 4.80 -0.66 -8.40
N THR A 61 3.99 -0.81 -9.45
CA THR A 61 4.42 -0.68 -10.85
C THR A 61 4.12 0.68 -11.48
N GLU A 62 3.01 1.31 -11.09
CA GLU A 62 2.51 2.52 -11.73
C GLU A 62 2.40 3.71 -10.77
N PHE A 63 3.04 3.67 -9.59
CA PHE A 63 2.91 4.68 -8.53
C PHE A 63 2.96 6.13 -9.06
N THR A 64 4.03 6.45 -9.79
CA THR A 64 4.29 7.81 -10.30
C THR A 64 3.41 8.16 -11.49
N THR A 65 2.78 7.19 -12.13
CA THR A 65 1.79 7.39 -13.18
C THR A 65 0.43 7.70 -12.58
N ILE A 66 0.03 6.95 -11.54
CA ILE A 66 -1.25 7.09 -10.84
C ILE A 66 -1.29 8.37 -10.00
N PHE A 67 -0.21 8.68 -9.29
CA PHE A 67 -0.15 9.83 -8.39
C PHE A 67 0.79 10.91 -8.93
N LYS A 68 0.28 12.14 -9.02
CA LYS A 68 1.00 13.34 -9.45
C LYS A 68 1.11 14.40 -8.34
N GLY A 69 0.77 14.01 -7.11
CA GLY A 69 0.60 14.92 -5.99
C GLY A 69 0.57 14.16 -4.67
N PRO A 70 0.04 14.76 -3.59
CA PRO A 70 0.00 14.12 -2.28
C PRO A 70 -0.81 12.83 -2.32
N VAL A 71 -0.36 11.84 -1.53
CA VAL A 71 -0.91 10.48 -1.49
C VAL A 71 -1.15 10.11 -0.04
N GLY A 72 -2.34 9.63 0.31
CA GLY A 72 -2.70 9.26 1.67
C GLY A 72 -4.19 9.10 1.85
N ASN A 73 -4.63 8.90 3.09
CA ASN A 73 -6.07 8.85 3.38
C ASN A 73 -6.73 10.22 3.12
N THR A 74 -8.04 10.21 2.87
CA THR A 74 -8.78 11.40 2.45
C THR A 74 -8.81 12.49 3.54
N GLN A 75 -8.80 12.12 4.82
CA GLN A 75 -8.78 13.05 5.95
C GLN A 75 -7.45 13.81 6.01
N GLU A 76 -6.33 13.11 5.95
CA GLU A 76 -4.98 13.69 5.94
C GLU A 76 -4.74 14.53 4.68
N LEU A 77 -5.28 14.12 3.53
CA LEU A 77 -5.27 14.97 2.33
C LEU A 77 -6.04 16.28 2.52
N THR A 78 -7.10 16.26 3.32
CA THR A 78 -7.89 17.47 3.63
C THR A 78 -7.07 18.40 4.52
N VAL A 79 -6.52 17.87 5.62
CA VAL A 79 -5.62 18.61 6.52
C VAL A 79 -4.43 19.19 5.76
N TYR A 80 -3.79 18.41 4.89
CA TYR A 80 -2.68 18.84 4.05
C TYR A 80 -3.09 19.99 3.11
N CYS A 81 -4.27 19.90 2.48
CA CYS A 81 -4.73 20.96 1.59
C CYS A 81 -5.07 22.25 2.32
N GLU A 82 -5.69 22.15 3.50
CA GLU A 82 -6.00 23.29 4.36
C GLU A 82 -4.72 23.99 4.83
N HIS A 83 -3.73 23.21 5.29
CA HIS A 83 -2.43 23.73 5.73
C HIS A 83 -1.67 24.47 4.61
N LEU A 84 -1.86 24.07 3.35
CA LEU A 84 -1.24 24.70 2.18
C LEU A 84 -2.14 25.72 1.48
N GLU A 85 -3.28 26.09 2.08
CA GLU A 85 -4.27 27.04 1.52
C GLU A 85 -4.75 26.65 0.10
N ARG A 86 -4.79 25.34 -0.19
CA ARG A 86 -5.21 24.80 -1.49
C ARG A 86 -6.70 24.50 -1.50
N LYS A 87 -7.40 25.06 -2.49
CA LYS A 87 -8.85 24.85 -2.68
C LYS A 87 -9.24 23.44 -3.15
N ARG A 88 -8.31 22.65 -3.71
CA ARG A 88 -8.59 21.32 -4.29
C ARG A 88 -7.63 20.25 -3.77
N ARG A 89 -8.22 19.14 -3.31
CA ARG A 89 -7.52 17.89 -2.97
C ARG A 89 -7.09 17.15 -4.23
N GLN A 90 -5.93 17.53 -4.76
CA GLN A 90 -5.34 16.88 -5.94
C GLN A 90 -5.07 15.40 -5.62
N GLY A 91 -5.42 14.49 -6.54
CA GLY A 91 -5.19 13.06 -6.36
C GLY A 91 -6.15 12.32 -5.42
N ALA A 92 -7.13 13.01 -4.80
CA ALA A 92 -8.06 12.40 -3.84
C ALA A 92 -8.85 11.21 -4.42
N ALA A 93 -9.30 11.29 -5.68
CA ALA A 93 -10.01 10.20 -6.33
C ALA A 93 -9.14 8.94 -6.50
N ASN A 94 -7.86 9.10 -6.82
CA ASN A 94 -6.92 7.97 -6.92
C ASN A 94 -6.57 7.43 -5.54
N CYS A 95 -6.45 8.28 -4.53
CA CYS A 95 -6.21 7.85 -3.15
C CYS A 95 -7.39 7.02 -2.64
N HIS A 96 -8.62 7.51 -2.82
CA HIS A 96 -9.82 6.77 -2.46
C HIS A 96 -9.90 5.44 -3.21
N ARG A 97 -9.59 5.42 -4.50
CA ARG A 97 -9.68 4.19 -5.30
C ARG A 97 -8.64 3.12 -4.92
N TRP A 98 -7.41 3.52 -4.63
CA TRP A 98 -6.28 2.58 -4.52
C TRP A 98 -5.77 2.37 -3.10
N LEU A 99 -6.10 3.27 -2.15
CA LEU A 99 -5.61 3.23 -0.78
C LEU A 99 -6.72 3.02 0.24
N ASP A 100 -7.94 3.49 -0.04
CA ASP A 100 -9.11 3.13 0.76
C ASP A 100 -9.55 1.73 0.29
N SER A 101 -8.92 0.68 0.83
CA SER A 101 -9.25 -0.70 0.48
C SER A 101 -9.93 -1.41 1.65
N ALA A 102 -11.18 -1.85 1.39
CA ALA A 102 -12.08 -2.74 2.14
C ALA A 102 -12.34 -2.44 3.63
#